data_AF-A0A9D7QSR8-F1
#
_entry.id   AF-A0A9D7QSR8-F1
#
_cell.length_a   1.000
_cell.length_b   1.000
_cell.length_c   1.000
_cell.angle_alpha   90.00
_cell.angle_beta   90.00
_cell.angle_gamma   90.00
#
_symmetry.space_group_name_H-M   'P 1'
#
loop_
_entity.id
_entity.type
_entity.pdbx_description
1 polymer ?
#
loop_
_entity_poly.entity_id
_entity_poly.type
_entity_poly.pdbx_seq_one_letter_code
_entity_poly.pdbx_strand_id
1 'polypeptide(L)'
;MSLCNGANTTLTANAAQSYLWSNGAVTQNLNVTTAGNYTVTVTQAGGCTATATVNVVVNTNPVLAITGTLSFCAGANTTLNAGAGFNTYLWNTGAVTQNLTALAAGTYTVTVTNAAGCTELIMQWW
;
A
#
# COMPACT_ATOMS: atom_id res chain seq x y z
N MET A 1 0.82 -12.21 -6.37
CA MET A 1 1.24 -11.48 -5.15
C MET A 1 0.94 -10.01 -5.37
N SER A 2 0.35 -9.30 -4.40
CA SER A 2 -0.04 -7.90 -4.55
C SER A 2 0.72 -6.98 -3.59
N LEU A 3 1.17 -5.84 -4.09
CA LEU A 3 1.85 -4.77 -3.36
C LEU A 3 1.08 -3.46 -3.54
N CYS A 4 1.37 -2.49 -2.68
CA CYS A 4 0.95 -1.10 -2.87
C CYS A 4 2.07 -0.30 -3.50
N ASN A 5 1.74 0.80 -4.16
CA ASN A 5 2.75 1.63 -4.80
C ASN A 5 3.77 2.13 -3.76
N GLY A 6 5.06 2.04 -4.11
CA GLY A 6 6.16 2.35 -3.20
C GLY A 6 6.49 1.26 -2.17
N ALA A 7 5.69 0.20 -2.04
CA ALA A 7 6.04 -0.96 -1.24
C ALA A 7 7.07 -1.85 -1.96
N ASN A 8 7.75 -2.71 -1.20
CA ASN A 8 8.66 -3.71 -1.73
C ASN A 8 8.34 -5.10 -1.16
N THR A 9 8.85 -6.13 -1.81
CA THR A 9 8.82 -7.50 -1.30
C THR A 9 10.05 -8.26 -1.75
N THR A 10 10.40 -9.29 -0.99
CA THR A 10 11.53 -10.15 -1.32
C THR A 10 11.03 -11.49 -1.84
N LEU A 11 11.29 -11.77 -3.11
CA LEU A 11 11.13 -13.10 -3.69
C LEU A 11 12.31 -13.95 -3.25
N THR A 12 12.03 -15.15 -2.73
CA THR A 12 13.08 -16.07 -2.26
C THR A 12 12.97 -17.38 -3.00
N ALA A 13 14.03 -17.74 -3.72
CA ALA A 13 14.16 -19.06 -4.34
C ALA A 13 14.59 -20.12 -3.31
N ASN A 14 14.26 -21.38 -3.57
CA ASN A 14 14.77 -22.49 -2.78
C ASN A 14 16.29 -22.60 -2.91
N ALA A 15 16.95 -23.14 -1.89
CA ALA A 15 18.41 -23.29 -1.87
C ALA A 15 18.91 -24.10 -3.09
N ALA A 16 19.86 -23.53 -3.82
CA ALA A 16 20.48 -24.09 -5.01
C ALA A 16 21.94 -23.63 -5.16
N GLN A 17 22.69 -24.21 -6.11
CA GLN A 17 24.08 -23.82 -6.40
C GLN A 17 24.17 -22.49 -7.14
N SER A 18 23.22 -22.22 -8.05
CA SER A 18 23.16 -20.95 -8.76
C SER A 18 21.72 -20.54 -9.07
N TYR A 19 21.52 -19.24 -9.30
CA TYR A 19 20.24 -18.60 -9.58
C TYR A 19 20.39 -17.72 -10.82
N LEU A 20 19.33 -17.63 -11.61
CA LEU A 20 19.20 -16.67 -12.70
C LEU A 20 17.76 -16.18 -12.77
N TRP A 21 17.54 -14.94 -12.36
CA TRP A 21 16.26 -14.26 -12.45
C TRP A 21 16.05 -13.66 -13.85
N SER A 22 14.79 -13.45 -14.24
CA SER A 22 14.41 -12.85 -15.52
C SER A 22 14.94 -11.43 -15.74
N ASN A 23 15.34 -10.75 -14.66
CA ASN A 23 15.99 -9.43 -14.70
C ASN A 23 17.54 -9.52 -14.68
N GLY A 24 18.12 -10.72 -14.77
CA GLY A 24 19.56 -10.95 -14.76
C GLY A 24 20.20 -11.06 -13.37
N ALA A 25 19.45 -10.93 -12.28
CA ALA A 25 20.00 -11.13 -10.94
C ALA A 25 20.38 -12.61 -10.70
N VAL A 26 21.40 -12.86 -9.88
CA VAL A 26 21.95 -14.20 -9.59
C VAL A 26 21.94 -14.57 -8.10
N THR A 27 21.24 -13.79 -7.29
CA THR A 27 21.09 -14.01 -5.85
C THR A 27 19.87 -14.90 -5.54
N GLN A 28 19.89 -15.59 -4.40
CA GLN A 28 18.73 -16.38 -3.94
C GLN A 28 17.50 -15.51 -3.71
N ASN A 29 17.73 -14.33 -3.13
CA ASN A 29 16.70 -13.35 -2.84
C ASN A 29 16.70 -12.25 -3.90
N LEU A 30 15.52 -11.84 -4.34
CA LEU A 30 15.32 -10.72 -5.25
C LEU A 30 14.32 -9.74 -4.63
N ASN A 31 14.77 -8.52 -4.36
CA ASN A 31 13.88 -7.43 -3.94
C ASN A 31 13.16 -6.84 -5.16
N VAL A 32 11.84 -6.73 -5.10
CA VAL A 32 11.00 -6.24 -6.20
C VAL A 32 10.05 -5.15 -5.72
N THR A 33 9.92 -4.10 -6.54
CA THR A 33 9.07 -2.93 -6.28
C THR A 33 8.10 -2.65 -7.43
N THR A 34 8.28 -3.29 -8.57
CA THR A 34 7.49 -3.06 -9.79
C THR A 34 6.66 -4.28 -10.15
N ALA A 35 5.50 -4.02 -10.76
CA ALA A 35 4.63 -5.06 -11.26
C ALA A 35 5.29 -5.80 -12.43
N GLY A 36 5.07 -7.11 -12.52
CA GLY A 36 5.63 -7.93 -13.58
C GLY A 36 5.69 -9.41 -13.22
N ASN A 37 6.05 -10.21 -14.23
CA ASN A 37 6.35 -11.62 -14.04
C ASN A 37 7.86 -11.77 -13.77
N TYR A 38 8.19 -12.36 -12.62
CA TYR A 38 9.55 -12.68 -12.24
C TYR A 38 9.72 -14.20 -12.30
N THR A 39 10.62 -14.64 -13.17
CA THR A 39 10.98 -16.05 -13.30
C THR A 39 12.38 -16.25 -12.76
N VAL A 40 12.58 -17.26 -11.93
CA VAL A 40 13.90 -17.71 -11.49
C VAL A 40 14.18 -19.08 -12.07
N THR A 41 15.37 -19.24 -12.63
CA THR A 41 15.97 -20.53 -12.95
C THR A 41 16.99 -20.85 -11.87
N VAL A 42 16.88 -22.01 -11.24
CA VAL A 42 17.84 -22.50 -10.26
C VAL A 42 18.57 -23.70 -10.83
N THR A 43 19.87 -23.83 -10.51
CA THR A 43 20.67 -25.00 -10.88
C THR A 43 21.18 -25.69 -9.62
N GLN A 44 20.99 -27.01 -9.54
CA GLN A 44 21.48 -27.84 -8.45
C GLN A 44 22.82 -28.51 -8.78
N ALA A 45 23.40 -29.17 -7.79
CA ALA A 45 24.54 -30.06 -7.99
C ALA A 45 24.21 -31.11 -9.08
N GLY A 46 25.17 -31.37 -9.97
CA GLY A 46 24.97 -32.25 -11.12
C GLY A 46 24.30 -31.59 -12.34
N GLY A 47 24.02 -30.28 -12.30
CA GLY A 47 23.56 -29.51 -13.47
C GLY A 47 22.05 -29.55 -13.72
N CYS A 48 21.27 -30.20 -12.86
CA CYS A 48 19.81 -30.19 -12.95
C CYS A 48 19.24 -28.79 -12.74
N THR A 49 18.34 -28.34 -13.62
CA THR A 49 17.71 -27.03 -13.53
C THR A 49 16.21 -27.13 -13.21
N ALA A 50 15.69 -26.10 -12.54
CA ALA A 50 14.26 -25.92 -12.32
C ALA A 50 13.89 -24.45 -12.48
N THR A 51 12.66 -24.18 -12.91
CA THR A 51 12.15 -22.81 -13.07
C THR A 51 10.89 -22.59 -12.24
N ALA A 52 10.74 -21.38 -11.73
CA ALA A 52 9.52 -20.94 -11.06
C ALA A 52 9.21 -19.50 -11.46
N THR A 53 7.92 -19.21 -11.65
CA THR A 53 7.44 -17.87 -12.03
C THR A 53 6.47 -17.36 -10.98
N VAL A 54 6.63 -16.11 -10.59
CA VAL A 54 5.67 -15.39 -9.75
C VAL A 54 5.22 -14.12 -10.44
N ASN A 55 3.92 -13.85 -10.39
CA ASN A 55 3.35 -12.59 -10.84
C ASN A 55 3.23 -11.63 -9.64
N VAL A 56 3.84 -10.46 -9.80
CA VAL A 56 3.75 -9.33 -8.87
C VAL A 56 2.82 -8.28 -9.48
N VAL A 57 1.79 -7.92 -8.73
CA VAL A 57 0.86 -6.84 -9.03
C VAL A 57 1.16 -5.68 -8.09
N VAL A 58 1.24 -4.47 -8.61
CA VAL A 58 1.35 -3.25 -7.81
C VAL A 58 0.05 -2.47 -7.96
N ASN A 59 -0.67 -2.29 -6.85
CA ASN A 59 -1.91 -1.54 -6.79
C ASN A 59 -1.60 -0.07 -6.48
N THR A 60 -2.41 0.81 -7.04
CA THR A 60 -2.33 2.23 -6.74
C THR A 60 -2.76 2.49 -5.30
N ASN A 61 -2.12 3.49 -4.69
CA ASN A 61 -2.55 3.99 -3.39
C ASN A 61 -3.92 4.68 -3.52
N PRO A 62 -4.71 4.70 -2.43
CA PRO A 62 -5.86 5.59 -2.33
C PRO A 62 -5.50 7.03 -2.68
N VAL A 63 -6.29 7.69 -3.53
CA VAL A 63 -6.21 9.14 -3.72
C VAL A 63 -7.36 9.76 -2.95
N LEU A 64 -7.07 10.49 -1.88
CA LEU A 64 -8.08 11.16 -1.07
C LEU A 64 -7.75 12.63 -0.84
N ALA A 65 -8.79 13.39 -0.56
CA ALA A 65 -8.72 14.75 -0.07
C ALA A 65 -9.76 14.91 1.03
N ILE A 66 -9.38 15.50 2.16
CA ILE A 66 -10.36 15.91 3.18
C ILE A 66 -11.02 17.18 2.68
N THR A 67 -12.35 17.20 2.66
CA THR A 67 -13.15 18.40 2.35
C THR A 67 -14.04 18.76 3.54
N GLY A 68 -14.35 20.04 3.70
CA GLY A 68 -15.15 20.56 4.82
C GLY A 68 -14.69 21.96 5.24
N THR A 69 -15.44 22.59 6.16
CA THR A 69 -15.11 23.93 6.68
C THR A 69 -14.57 23.83 8.10
N LEU A 70 -13.32 24.21 8.35
CA LEU A 70 -12.73 24.14 9.70
C LEU A 70 -12.75 25.47 10.46
N SER A 71 -13.16 26.56 9.81
CA SER A 71 -13.46 27.85 10.45
C SER A 71 -14.94 27.93 10.80
N PHE A 72 -15.26 27.66 12.05
CA PHE A 72 -16.62 27.80 12.59
C PHE A 72 -16.57 28.45 13.97
N CYS A 73 -17.66 29.13 14.35
CA CYS A 73 -17.75 29.79 15.65
C CYS A 73 -17.58 28.79 16.80
N ALA A 74 -17.08 29.25 17.95
CA ALA A 74 -17.04 28.42 19.15
C ALA A 74 -18.46 27.90 19.48
N GLY A 75 -18.58 26.58 19.69
CA GLY A 75 -19.86 25.91 19.91
C GLY A 75 -20.62 25.49 18.65
N ALA A 76 -20.14 25.87 17.46
CA ALA A 76 -20.61 25.29 16.20
C ALA A 76 -19.87 23.97 15.90
N ASN A 77 -20.37 23.25 14.90
CA ASN A 77 -19.74 22.05 14.37
C ASN A 77 -19.65 22.11 12.85
N THR A 78 -18.83 21.25 12.29
CA THR A 78 -18.67 21.06 10.86
C THR A 78 -18.58 19.57 10.53
N THR A 79 -18.77 19.23 9.26
CA THR A 79 -18.60 17.87 8.76
C THR A 79 -17.39 17.83 7.83
N LEU A 80 -16.42 17.00 8.18
CA LEU A 80 -15.30 16.64 7.33
C LEU A 80 -15.65 15.38 6.54
N ASN A 81 -15.36 15.37 5.25
CA ASN A 81 -15.58 14.22 4.36
C ASN A 81 -14.24 13.74 3.82
N ALA A 82 -13.90 12.47 4.06
CA ALA A 82 -12.66 11.82 3.62
C ALA A 82 -12.71 11.26 2.17
N GLY A 83 -13.80 11.49 1.43
CA GLY A 83 -14.04 10.89 0.11
C GLY A 83 -14.66 9.49 0.20
N ALA A 84 -15.41 9.07 -0.83
CA ALA A 84 -16.07 7.76 -0.88
C ALA A 84 -15.20 6.71 -1.60
N GLY A 85 -15.59 5.43 -1.50
CA GLY A 85 -14.97 4.34 -2.26
C GLY A 85 -13.84 3.59 -1.54
N PHE A 86 -13.57 3.92 -0.28
CA PHE A 86 -12.62 3.19 0.55
C PHE A 86 -13.31 2.09 1.38
N ASN A 87 -12.60 1.00 1.64
CA ASN A 87 -13.06 -0.11 2.48
C ASN A 87 -13.12 0.29 3.96
N THR A 88 -12.15 1.07 4.43
CA THR A 88 -12.09 1.50 5.84
C THR A 88 -11.65 2.96 5.95
N TYR A 89 -12.08 3.59 7.04
CA TYR A 89 -11.68 4.91 7.48
C TYR A 89 -11.21 4.81 8.92
N LEU A 90 -10.19 5.58 9.29
CA LEU A 90 -9.76 5.74 10.66
C LEU A 90 -9.27 7.17 10.89
N TRP A 91 -10.07 7.96 11.57
CA TRP A 91 -9.72 9.32 11.97
C TRP A 91 -8.84 9.31 13.22
N ASN A 92 -8.04 10.36 13.42
CA ASN A 92 -7.28 10.55 14.67
C ASN A 92 -8.17 10.66 15.92
N THR A 93 -9.47 10.89 15.76
CA THR A 93 -10.48 10.86 16.83
C THR A 93 -10.96 9.44 17.18
N GLY A 94 -10.54 8.42 16.43
CA GLY A 94 -11.02 7.05 16.54
C GLY A 94 -12.31 6.75 15.76
N ALA A 95 -12.89 7.75 15.07
CA ALA A 95 -14.04 7.50 14.21
C ALA A 95 -13.65 6.64 13.00
N VAL A 96 -14.57 5.78 12.55
CA VAL A 96 -14.36 4.84 11.43
C VAL A 96 -15.33 5.07 10.25
N THR A 97 -15.94 6.25 10.22
CA THR A 97 -16.92 6.65 9.21
C THR A 97 -16.28 7.52 8.12
N GLN A 98 -16.87 7.54 6.93
CA GLN A 98 -16.45 8.44 5.85
C GLN A 98 -16.49 9.92 6.26
N ASN A 99 -17.56 10.28 6.97
CA ASN A 99 -17.78 11.63 7.46
C ASN A 99 -17.44 11.71 8.95
N LEU A 100 -16.77 12.79 9.36
CA LEU A 100 -16.47 13.10 10.76
C LEU A 100 -17.11 14.44 11.12
N THR A 101 -17.91 14.46 12.18
CA THR A 101 -18.35 15.73 12.78
C THR A 101 -17.23 16.28 13.66
N ALA A 102 -16.65 17.41 13.25
CA ALA A 102 -15.65 18.14 14.02
C ALA A 102 -16.33 19.20 14.90
N LEU A 103 -16.01 19.16 16.20
CA LEU A 103 -16.59 20.01 17.24
C LEU A 103 -15.63 21.12 17.72
N ALA A 104 -14.36 21.06 17.29
CA ALA A 104 -13.33 22.03 17.65
C ALA A 104 -12.41 22.26 16.46
N ALA A 105 -11.82 23.45 16.40
CA ALA A 105 -10.73 23.72 15.46
C ALA A 105 -9.51 22.88 15.86
N GLY A 106 -8.78 22.39 14.86
CA GLY A 106 -7.58 21.59 15.09
C GLY A 106 -7.22 20.74 13.88
N THR A 107 -6.15 19.97 14.06
CA THR A 107 -5.65 19.07 13.03
C THR A 107 -6.45 17.76 13.03
N TYR A 108 -6.97 17.42 11.85
CA TYR A 108 -7.61 16.14 11.60
C TYR A 108 -6.79 15.35 10.61
N THR A 109 -6.55 14.08 10.95
CA THR A 109 -5.94 13.11 10.04
C THR A 109 -6.88 11.94 9.85
N VAL A 110 -6.86 11.37 8.65
CA VAL A 110 -7.61 10.15 8.34
C VAL A 110 -6.72 9.19 7.57
N THR A 111 -6.71 7.95 8.03
CA THR A 111 -6.14 6.82 7.31
C THR A 111 -7.29 6.12 6.58
N VAL A 112 -7.17 5.96 5.27
CA VAL A 112 -8.12 5.17 4.47
C VAL A 112 -7.45 3.94 3.90
N THR A 113 -8.22 2.88 3.70
CA THR A 113 -7.76 1.66 3.02
C THR A 113 -8.65 1.39 1.82
N ASN A 114 -8.08 1.17 0.64
CA ASN A 114 -8.85 0.80 -0.54
C ASN A 114 -9.16 -0.71 -0.60
N ALA A 115 -9.90 -1.13 -1.63
CA ALA A 115 -10.25 -2.54 -1.85
C ALA A 115 -9.04 -3.47 -2.03
N ALA A 116 -7.91 -2.95 -2.52
CA ALA A 116 -6.67 -3.70 -2.68
C ALA A 116 -5.84 -3.82 -1.39
N GLY A 117 -6.32 -3.24 -0.28
CA GLY A 117 -5.62 -3.25 1.01
C GLY A 117 -4.54 -2.16 1.13
N CYS A 118 -4.44 -1.24 0.18
CA CYS A 118 -3.49 -0.15 0.23
C CYS A 118 -4.00 0.99 1.09
N THR A 119 -3.11 1.52 1.93
CA THR A 119 -3.41 2.58 2.87
C THR A 119 -2.85 3.91 2.40
N GLU A 120 -3.54 4.99 2.74
CA GLU A 120 -3.04 6.35 2.61
C GLU A 120 -3.43 7.12 3.86
N LEU A 121 -2.47 7.84 4.44
CA LEU A 121 -2.70 8.77 5.54
C LEU A 121 -2.67 10.17 4.97
N ILE A 122 -3.76 10.90 5.12
CA ILE A 122 -3.76 12.34 4.83
C ILE A 122 -3.88 13.13 6.13
N MET A 123 -3.07 14.18 6.18
CA MET A 123 -3.13 15.21 7.20
C MET A 123 -3.48 16.50 6.49
N GLN A 124 -4.49 17.20 6.99
CA GLN A 124 -4.74 18.56 6.55
C GLN A 124 -4.67 19.53 7.72
N TRP A 125 -3.93 20.61 7.48
CA TRP A 125 -3.84 21.76 8.36
C TRP A 125 -4.79 22.83 7.81
N TRP A 126 -5.73 23.27 8.63
CA TRP A 126 -6.64 24.36 8.31
C TRP A 126 -6.69 25.32 9.50
#